data_AF-A0A0P0MG17-F1
#
_entry.id   AF-A0A0P0MG17-F1
#
_cell.length_a   1.000
_cell.length_b   1.000
_cell.length_c   1.000
_cell.angle_alpha   90.00
_cell.angle_beta   90.00
_cell.angle_gamma   90.00
#
_symmetry.space_group_name_H-M   'P 1'
#
loop_
_entity.id
_entity.type
_entity.pdbx_description
1 polymer ?
#
loop_
_entity_poly.entity_id
_entity_poly.type
_entity_poly.pdbx_seq_one_letter_code
_entity_poly.pdbx_strand_id
1 'polypeptide(L)'
;MYEENQSEIPESFMKLYVKPHQHKPSLPRAELTRRYELCEDLANMLVDTVSTQQFQLGITEDDALEKCWRGLQTQPDLVNGAESFWVVCRLAELLGWPLPESTWA
;
A
#
# COMPACT_ATOMS: atom_id res chain seq x y z
N MET A 1 -5.59 3.70 -27.47
CA MET A 1 -5.84 4.99 -26.80
C MET A 1 -5.36 4.80 -25.38
N TYR A 2 -4.21 5.40 -25.00
CA TYR A 2 -3.79 5.41 -23.61
C TYR A 2 -4.51 6.60 -23.00
N GLU A 3 -5.65 6.36 -22.36
CA GLU A 3 -6.19 7.32 -21.41
C GLU A 3 -5.11 7.47 -20.35
N GLU A 4 -4.34 8.55 -20.44
CA GLU A 4 -3.42 8.97 -19.38
C GLU A 4 -4.29 9.19 -18.16
N ASN A 5 -4.45 8.13 -17.35
CA ASN A 5 -5.11 8.19 -16.08
C ASN A 5 -4.44 9.34 -15.32
N GLN A 6 -5.14 10.47 -15.23
CA GLN A 6 -4.72 11.62 -14.44
C GLN A 6 -4.89 11.31 -12.96
N SER A 7 -4.58 10.08 -12.54
CA SER A 7 -4.57 9.64 -11.15
C SER A 7 -3.60 10.56 -10.41
N GLU A 8 -4.17 11.46 -9.63
CA GLU A 8 -3.41 12.37 -8.80
C GLU A 8 -2.74 11.56 -7.69
N ILE A 9 -1.45 11.24 -7.90
CA ILE A 9 -0.67 10.51 -6.91
C ILE A 9 -0.69 11.31 -5.60
N PRO A 10 -1.12 10.73 -4.48
CA PRO A 10 -1.15 11.43 -3.21
C PRO A 10 0.26 11.69 -2.67
N GLU A 11 0.42 12.79 -1.92
CA GLU A 11 1.71 13.16 -1.31
C GLU A 11 2.27 12.05 -0.40
N SER A 12 1.40 11.31 0.30
CA SER A 12 1.79 10.17 1.13
C SER A 12 2.52 9.09 0.33
N PHE A 13 2.13 8.85 -0.92
CA PHE A 13 2.81 7.90 -1.80
C PHE A 13 4.10 8.49 -2.39
N MET A 14 4.06 9.76 -2.82
CA MET A 14 5.27 10.43 -3.32
C MET A 14 6.39 10.42 -2.29
N LYS A 15 6.08 10.64 -1.01
CA LYS A 15 7.04 10.65 0.11
C LYS A 15 7.85 9.36 0.22
N LEU A 16 7.34 8.21 -0.25
CA LEU A 16 8.09 6.94 -0.26
C LEU A 16 9.34 6.99 -1.15
N TYR A 17 9.33 7.83 -2.20
CA TYR A 17 10.43 7.95 -3.16
C TYR A 17 11.16 9.29 -3.07
N VAL A 18 10.78 10.13 -2.10
CA VAL A 18 11.48 11.37 -1.79
C VAL A 18 12.66 11.04 -0.89
N LYS A 19 13.88 11.26 -1.38
CA LYS A 19 15.09 11.03 -0.58
C LYS A 19 15.18 12.06 0.55
N PRO A 20 15.77 11.70 1.71
CA PRO A 20 16.14 12.69 2.71
C PRO A 20 17.05 13.72 2.02
N HIS A 21 16.66 15.01 2.05
CA HIS A 21 17.26 16.16 1.35
C HIS A 21 16.77 16.48 -0.07
N GLN A 22 15.78 15.78 -0.61
CA GLN A 22 15.12 16.19 -1.86
C GLN A 22 13.64 16.52 -1.62
N HIS A 23 13.09 17.41 -2.42
CA HIS A 23 11.64 17.69 -2.47
C HIS A 23 10.96 16.99 -3.65
N LYS A 24 11.73 16.45 -4.60
CA LYS A 24 11.22 15.74 -5.77
C LYS A 24 11.45 14.24 -5.60
N PRO A 25 10.48 13.40 -6.00
CA PRO A 25 10.68 11.96 -5.99
C PRO A 25 11.80 11.57 -6.96
N SER A 26 12.56 10.55 -6.60
CA SER A 26 13.69 10.09 -7.43
C SER A 26 13.25 9.37 -8.71
N LEU A 27 11.97 8.98 -8.80
CA LEU A 27 11.41 8.28 -9.95
C LEU A 27 10.68 9.24 -10.91
N PRO A 28 10.64 8.94 -12.22
CA PRO A 28 9.84 9.70 -13.17
C PRO A 28 8.35 9.57 -12.85
N ARG A 29 7.58 10.64 -13.11
CA ARG A 29 6.14 10.71 -12.78
C ARG A 29 5.34 9.53 -13.36
N ALA A 30 5.63 9.12 -14.60
CA ALA A 30 4.95 7.99 -15.22
C ALA A 30 5.16 6.66 -14.48
N GLU A 31 6.37 6.44 -13.95
CA GLU A 31 6.65 5.23 -13.16
C GLU A 31 6.00 5.31 -11.77
N LEU A 32 5.99 6.49 -11.14
CA LEU A 32 5.25 6.70 -9.89
C LEU A 32 3.76 6.46 -10.05
N THR A 33 3.15 6.96 -11.13
CA THR A 33 1.73 6.72 -11.41
C THR A 33 1.47 5.23 -11.53
N ARG A 34 2.29 4.52 -12.31
CA ARG A 34 2.15 3.06 -12.48
C ARG A 34 2.30 2.29 -11.17
N ARG A 35 3.27 2.65 -10.33
CA ARG A 35 3.48 2.06 -9.00
C ARG A 35 2.30 2.35 -8.07
N TYR A 36 1.82 3.58 -8.09
CA TYR A 36 0.66 4.01 -7.30
C TYR A 36 -0.59 3.24 -7.69
N GLU A 37 -0.91 3.18 -8.99
CA GLU A 37 -2.07 2.45 -9.50
C GLU A 37 -2.01 0.96 -9.13
N LEU A 38 -0.83 0.35 -9.24
CA LEU A 38 -0.62 -1.04 -8.79
C LEU A 38 -0.92 -1.19 -7.29
N CYS A 39 -0.38 -0.30 -6.45
CA CYS A 39 -0.60 -0.36 -5.00
C CYS A 39 -2.07 -0.10 -4.62
N GLU A 40 -2.74 0.81 -5.32
CA GLU A 40 -4.16 1.11 -5.12
C GLU A 40 -5.04 -0.08 -5.51
N ASP A 41 -4.80 -0.71 -6.66
CA ASP A 41 -5.52 -1.90 -7.12
C ASP A 41 -5.33 -3.06 -6.13
N LEU A 42 -4.08 -3.29 -5.68
CA LEU A 42 -3.78 -4.31 -4.68
C LEU A 42 -4.51 -4.06 -3.37
N ALA A 43 -4.54 -2.82 -2.87
CA ALA A 43 -5.26 -2.49 -1.64
C ALA A 43 -6.75 -2.81 -1.80
N ASN A 44 -7.38 -2.40 -2.91
CA ASN A 44 -8.79 -2.68 -3.19
C ASN A 44 -9.08 -4.19 -3.29
N MET A 45 -8.22 -4.95 -3.97
CA MET A 45 -8.36 -6.40 -4.13
C MET A 45 -8.27 -7.14 -2.79
N LEU A 46 -7.43 -6.65 -1.88
CA LEU A 46 -7.18 -7.28 -0.59
C LEU A 46 -8.24 -6.95 0.48
N VAL A 47 -9.11 -5.95 0.28
CA VAL A 47 -10.18 -5.56 1.22
C VAL A 47 -11.01 -6.76 1.67
N ASP A 48 -11.59 -7.49 0.72
CA ASP A 48 -12.44 -8.64 1.03
C ASP A 48 -11.63 -9.78 1.66
N THR A 49 -10.42 -10.02 1.16
CA THR A 49 -9.53 -11.09 1.64
C THR A 49 -9.16 -10.88 3.11
N VAL A 50 -8.74 -9.65 3.46
CA VAL A 50 -8.28 -9.32 4.82
C VAL A 50 -9.45 -9.20 5.79
N SER A 51 -10.56 -8.59 5.38
CA SER A 51 -11.80 -8.56 6.18
C SER A 51 -12.30 -9.97 6.50
N THR A 52 -12.39 -10.83 5.48
CA THR A 52 -12.78 -12.24 5.66
C THR A 52 -11.79 -12.98 6.56
N GLN A 53 -10.49 -12.79 6.35
CA GLN A 53 -9.46 -13.44 7.16
C GLN A 53 -9.53 -13.03 8.63
N GLN A 54 -9.71 -11.73 8.91
CA GLN A 54 -9.88 -11.19 10.26
C GLN A 54 -11.04 -11.89 10.98
N PHE A 55 -12.18 -12.00 10.31
CA PHE A 55 -13.38 -12.62 10.87
C PHE A 55 -13.22 -14.13 11.05
N GLN A 56 -12.67 -14.84 10.06
CA GLN A 56 -12.49 -16.29 10.09
C GLN A 56 -11.49 -16.74 11.16
N LEU A 57 -10.42 -15.98 11.36
CA LEU A 57 -9.39 -16.30 12.36
C LEU A 57 -9.72 -15.73 13.74
N GLY A 58 -10.69 -14.82 13.85
CA GLY A 58 -11.04 -14.14 15.11
C GLY A 58 -9.87 -13.31 15.67
N ILE A 59 -9.07 -12.74 14.77
CA ILE A 59 -7.88 -11.95 15.09
C ILE A 59 -8.23 -10.45 15.12
N THR A 60 -7.33 -9.63 15.64
CA THR A 60 -7.47 -8.17 15.61
C THR A 60 -7.27 -7.63 14.19
N GLU A 61 -7.78 -6.43 13.93
CA GLU A 61 -7.51 -5.69 12.70
C GLU A 61 -5.99 -5.56 12.46
N ASP A 62 -5.23 -5.25 13.51
CA ASP A 62 -3.78 -5.12 13.45
C ASP A 62 -3.07 -6.42 13.03
N ASP A 63 -3.45 -7.58 13.59
CA ASP A 63 -2.87 -8.88 13.23
C ASP A 63 -3.24 -9.28 11.78
N ALA A 64 -4.45 -8.92 11.33
CA ALA A 64 -4.87 -9.14 9.94
C ALA A 64 -4.06 -8.28 8.96
N LEU A 65 -3.82 -7.02 9.30
CA LEU A 65 -2.96 -6.12 8.52
C LEU A 65 -1.49 -6.58 8.53
N GLU A 66 -0.98 -7.02 9.68
CA GLU A 66 0.37 -7.59 9.80
C GLU A 66 0.54 -8.82 8.89
N LYS A 67 -0.41 -9.75 8.92
CA LYS A 67 -0.40 -10.94 8.06
C LYS A 67 -0.41 -10.57 6.59
N CYS A 68 -1.26 -9.61 6.21
CA CYS A 68 -1.31 -9.08 4.85
C CYS A 68 0.04 -8.49 4.44
N TRP A 69 0.63 -7.63 5.28
CA TRP A 69 1.93 -7.02 5.06
C TRP A 69 3.05 -8.05 4.89
N ARG A 70 3.11 -9.06 5.78
CA ARG A 70 4.07 -10.17 5.69
C ARG A 70 3.89 -10.95 4.39
N GLY A 71 2.66 -11.17 3.94
CA GLY A 71 2.35 -11.78 2.65
C GLY A 71 2.90 -10.97 1.47
N LEU A 72 2.68 -9.66 1.45
CA LEU A 72 3.22 -8.76 0.43
C LEU A 72 4.77 -8.76 0.41
N GLN A 73 5.42 -8.85 1.57
CA GLN A 73 6.89 -8.94 1.63
C GLN A 73 7.46 -10.21 0.99
N THR A 74 6.67 -11.27 0.81
CA THR A 74 7.10 -12.48 0.08
C THR A 74 7.11 -12.28 -1.44
N GLN A 75 6.60 -11.15 -1.95
CA GLN A 75 6.50 -10.82 -3.37
C GLN A 75 7.28 -9.53 -3.69
N PRO A 76 8.63 -9.52 -3.52
CA PRO A 76 9.44 -8.34 -3.74
C PRO A 76 9.46 -7.86 -5.21
N ASP A 77 9.13 -8.74 -6.15
CA ASP A 77 8.95 -8.40 -7.57
C ASP A 77 7.71 -7.53 -7.82
N LEU A 78 6.69 -7.62 -6.96
CA LEU A 78 5.43 -6.89 -7.10
C LEU A 78 5.48 -5.54 -6.38
N VAL A 79 5.85 -5.56 -5.10
CA VAL A 79 5.93 -4.38 -4.24
C VAL A 79 7.18 -4.43 -3.36
N ASN A 80 7.82 -3.28 -3.17
CA ASN A 80 8.91 -3.12 -2.23
C ASN A 80 8.39 -2.95 -0.78
N GLY A 81 9.25 -3.07 0.23
CA GLY A 81 8.82 -3.01 1.63
C GLY A 81 8.07 -1.72 2.03
N ALA A 82 8.43 -0.58 1.44
CA ALA A 82 7.74 0.69 1.69
C ALA A 82 6.38 0.77 0.98
N GLU A 83 6.30 0.26 -0.26
CA GLU A 83 5.04 0.09 -0.99
C GLU A 83 4.11 -0.88 -0.26
N SER A 84 4.60 -2.03 0.20
CA SER A 84 3.82 -3.00 0.98
C SER A 84 3.21 -2.38 2.22
N PHE A 85 3.97 -1.57 2.95
CA PHE A 85 3.44 -0.85 4.11
C PHE A 85 2.38 0.17 3.71
N TRP A 86 2.60 0.92 2.61
CA TRP A 86 1.61 1.86 2.10
C TRP A 86 0.31 1.18 1.68
N VAL A 87 0.38 0.03 1.00
CA VAL A 87 -0.78 -0.78 0.61
C VAL A 87 -1.60 -1.15 1.84
N VAL A 88 -0.93 -1.54 2.93
CA VAL A 88 -1.58 -1.95 4.18
C VAL A 88 -2.19 -0.76 4.92
N CYS A 89 -1.54 0.40 4.93
CA CYS A 89 -2.17 1.64 5.40
C CYS A 89 -3.42 1.96 4.58
N ARG A 90 -3.34 1.88 3.25
CA ARG A 90 -4.47 2.16 2.37
C ARG A 90 -5.62 1.18 2.59
N LEU A 91 -5.29 -0.09 2.78
CA LEU A 91 -6.24 -1.15 3.12
C LEU A 91 -6.96 -0.87 4.45
N ALA A 92 -6.23 -0.43 5.47
CA ALA A 92 -6.82 -0.02 6.74
C ALA A 92 -7.78 1.16 6.57
N GLU A 93 -7.44 2.17 5.76
CA GLU A 93 -8.38 3.27 5.43
C GLU A 93 -9.66 2.76 4.76
N LEU A 94 -9.54 1.87 3.77
CA LEU A 94 -10.68 1.31 3.04
C LEU A 94 -11.61 0.49 3.93
N LEU A 95 -11.04 -0.25 4.89
CA LEU A 95 -11.78 -1.05 5.86
C LEU A 95 -12.31 -0.24 7.04
N GLY A 96 -11.91 1.03 7.19
CA GLY A 96 -12.25 1.87 8.34
C GLY A 96 -11.54 1.45 9.63
N TRP A 97 -10.35 0.86 9.51
CA TRP A 97 -9.53 0.34 10.60
C TRP A 97 -8.48 1.37 11.06
N PRO A 98 -7.95 1.23 12.30
CA PRO A 98 -6.85 2.07 12.76
C PRO A 98 -5.63 1.90 11.85
N LEU A 99 -5.02 3.02 11.48
CA LEU A 99 -3.78 3.02 10.69
C LEU A 99 -2.61 2.52 11.55
N PRO A 100 -1.76 1.62 11.03
CA PRO A 100 -0.57 1.19 11.75
C PRO A 100 0.42 2.36 11.89
N GLU A 101 0.88 2.61 13.12
CA GLU A 101 1.85 3.69 13.41
C GLU A 101 3.27 3.35 12.92
N SER A 102 3.56 2.06 12.73
CA SER A 102 4.87 1.56 12.32
C SER A 102 4.73 0.19 11.65
N THR A 103 5.75 -0.20 10.88
CA THR A 103 5.85 -1.57 10.36
C THR A 103 6.02 -2.57 11.51
N TRP A 104 5.39 -3.74 11.38
CA TRP A 104 5.56 -4.88 12.29
C TRP A 104 6.93 -5.55 12.08
N ALA A 105 7.98 -4.98 12.69
CA ALA A 105 9.35 -5.48 12.63
C ALA A 105 9.53 -6.78 13.42
#